data_AF-A0A2R4VQU4-F1
#
_entry.id   AF-A0A2R4VQU4-F1
#
_cell.length_a   1.000
_cell.length_b   1.000
_cell.length_c   1.000
_cell.angle_alpha   90.00
_cell.angle_beta   90.00
_cell.angle_gamma   90.00
#
_symmetry.space_group_name_H-M   'P 1'
#
loop_
_entity.id
_entity.type
_entity.pdbx_description
1 polymer ?
#
loop_
_entity_poly.entity_id
_entity_poly.type
_entity_poly.pdbx_seq_one_letter_code
_entity_poly.pdbx_strand_id
1 'polypeptide(L)'
;MQLDFFRKVRRPAQPNPRTMFVIDAGHPSAYSGRAYCRFRCSVCGHETDWLPERSVTAEQKGRVCPVCKGNPANVKPSSAGFGERSPA
;
A
#
# COMPACT_ATOMS: atom_id res chain seq x y z
N MET A 1 -8.91 -39.07 32.99
CA MET A 1 -8.51 -37.67 32.81
C MET A 1 -8.48 -37.37 31.32
N GLN A 2 -9.44 -36.60 30.80
CA GLN A 2 -9.57 -36.31 29.38
C GLN A 2 -9.46 -34.79 29.22
N LEU A 3 -8.26 -34.33 28.88
CA LEU A 3 -7.93 -32.93 28.61
C LEU A 3 -7.42 -32.89 27.17
N ASP A 4 -7.71 -31.80 26.45
CA ASP A 4 -7.20 -31.42 25.11
C ASP A 4 -8.11 -31.48 23.86
N PHE A 5 -9.44 -31.66 23.96
CA PHE A 5 -10.32 -31.57 22.76
C PHE A 5 -10.85 -30.17 22.39
N PHE A 6 -10.59 -29.13 23.18
CA PHE A 6 -11.15 -27.79 22.95
C PHE A 6 -10.11 -26.72 22.56
N ARG A 7 -9.03 -27.10 21.86
CA ARG A 7 -8.18 -26.09 21.24
C ARG A 7 -8.92 -25.53 20.02
N LYS A 8 -9.41 -24.28 20.15
CA LYS A 8 -9.97 -23.51 19.04
C LYS A 8 -9.02 -23.62 17.84
N VAL A 9 -9.52 -24.15 16.71
CA VAL A 9 -8.75 -24.26 15.47
C VAL A 9 -8.19 -22.88 15.13
N ARG A 10 -6.86 -22.75 15.08
CA ARG A 10 -6.23 -21.49 14.69
C ARG A 10 -6.63 -21.20 13.25
N ARG A 11 -7.21 -20.03 13.01
CA ARG A 11 -7.49 -19.59 11.64
C ARG A 11 -6.16 -19.48 10.90
N PRO A 12 -6.09 -19.91 9.62
CA PRO A 12 -4.89 -19.72 8.82
C PRO A 12 -4.57 -18.23 8.74
N ALA A 13 -3.27 -17.90 8.83
CA ALA A 13 -2.82 -16.54 8.65
C ALA A 13 -3.18 -16.07 7.24
N GLN A 14 -3.86 -14.92 7.14
CA GLN A 14 -4.16 -14.32 5.86
C GLN A 14 -2.96 -13.46 5.42
N PRO A 15 -2.48 -13.59 4.17
CA PRO A 15 -1.42 -12.74 3.67
C PRO A 15 -1.94 -11.29 3.54
N ASN A 16 -1.17 -10.32 4.03
CA ASN A 16 -1.53 -8.92 3.84
C ASN A 16 -1.33 -8.52 2.38
N PRO A 17 -2.39 -8.12 1.64
CA PRO A 17 -2.29 -7.78 0.23
C PRO A 17 -1.44 -6.52 0.03
N ARG A 18 -0.37 -6.67 -0.73
CA ARG A 18 0.49 -5.57 -1.18
C ARG A 18 -0.21 -4.86 -2.33
N THR A 19 -0.63 -3.63 -2.07
CA THR A 19 -1.51 -2.86 -2.96
C THR A 19 -0.93 -1.51 -3.33
N MET A 20 0.16 -1.08 -2.68
CA MET A 20 0.90 0.12 -3.06
C MET A 20 2.10 -0.24 -3.92
N PHE A 21 2.17 0.32 -5.11
CA PHE A 21 3.23 0.09 -6.09
C PHE A 21 3.98 1.37 -6.40
N VAL A 22 5.25 1.23 -6.81
CA VAL A 22 6.09 2.36 -7.20
C VAL A 22 5.52 2.98 -8.47
N ILE A 23 5.26 4.28 -8.44
CA ILE A 23 4.84 5.07 -9.61
C ILE A 23 5.99 5.90 -10.18
N ASP A 24 6.92 6.32 -9.34
CA ASP A 24 8.06 7.13 -9.72
C ASP A 24 9.24 6.81 -8.79
N ALA A 25 10.45 6.88 -9.32
CA ALA A 25 11.67 6.56 -8.60
C ALA A 25 12.83 7.45 -9.05
N GLY A 26 13.59 7.94 -8.07
CA GLY A 26 14.74 8.80 -8.28
C GLY A 26 15.93 8.37 -7.40
N HIS A 27 17.12 8.84 -7.80
CA HIS A 27 18.33 8.77 -6.98
C HIS A 27 18.88 10.20 -6.84
N PRO A 28 18.70 10.87 -5.70
CA PRO A 28 19.03 12.29 -5.59
C PRO A 28 20.52 12.60 -5.59
N SER A 29 21.41 11.61 -5.46
CA SER A 29 22.84 11.77 -5.70
C SER A 29 23.56 10.42 -5.69
N ALA A 30 24.64 10.29 -6.44
CA ALA A 30 25.55 9.13 -6.39
C ALA A 30 26.12 8.87 -4.97
N TYR A 31 26.06 9.86 -4.08
CA TYR A 31 26.70 9.81 -2.76
C TYR A 31 25.80 9.35 -1.61
N SER A 32 24.45 9.42 -1.72
CA SER A 32 23.55 9.12 -0.59
C SER A 32 23.05 7.67 -0.55
N GLY A 33 23.33 6.88 -1.59
CA GLY A 33 23.10 5.42 -1.64
C GLY A 33 21.66 4.94 -1.46
N ARG A 34 20.68 5.84 -1.25
CA ARG A 34 19.28 5.52 -1.04
C ARG A 34 18.44 5.97 -2.22
N ALA A 35 17.61 5.07 -2.70
CA ALA A 35 16.59 5.38 -3.70
C ALA A 35 15.49 6.21 -3.06
N TYR A 36 14.82 7.06 -3.83
CA TYR A 36 13.60 7.72 -3.40
C TYR A 36 12.47 7.24 -4.29
N CYS A 37 11.37 6.78 -3.68
CA CYS A 37 10.24 6.22 -4.40
C CYS A 37 8.96 6.96 -4.02
N ARG A 38 8.10 7.21 -5.01
CA ARG A 38 6.69 7.53 -4.80
C ARG A 38 5.86 6.30 -5.07
N PHE A 39 4.80 6.13 -4.30
CA PHE A 39 3.92 4.97 -4.37
C PHE A 39 2.48 5.38 -4.58
N ARG A 40 1.71 4.54 -5.27
CA ARG A 40 0.26 4.68 -5.40
C ARG A 40 -0.44 3.36 -5.09
N CYS A 41 -1.52 3.45 -4.33
CA CYS A 41 -2.37 2.30 -4.06
C CYS A 41 -3.29 2.02 -5.26
N SER A 42 -3.30 0.79 -5.76
CA SER A 42 -4.20 0.36 -6.83
C SER A 42 -5.67 0.25 -6.40
N VAL A 43 -5.93 0.13 -5.08
CA VAL A 43 -7.27 -0.07 -4.52
C VAL A 43 -7.94 1.25 -4.16
N CYS A 44 -7.27 2.08 -3.35
CA CYS A 44 -7.85 3.33 -2.84
C CYS A 44 -7.32 4.58 -3.53
N GLY A 45 -6.34 4.46 -4.44
CA GLY A 45 -5.73 5.59 -5.12
C GLY A 45 -4.80 6.44 -4.24
N HIS A 46 -4.62 6.11 -2.95
CA HIS A 46 -3.73 6.87 -2.06
C HIS A 46 -2.30 6.91 -2.60
N GLU A 47 -1.75 8.12 -2.69
CA GLU A 47 -0.38 8.39 -3.11
C GLU A 47 0.48 8.82 -1.93
N THR A 48 1.75 8.44 -1.94
CA THR A 48 2.74 8.93 -0.98
C THR A 48 3.61 10.01 -1.61
N ASP A 49 4.21 10.83 -0.75
CA ASP A 49 5.34 11.67 -1.09
C ASP A 49 6.60 10.83 -1.39
N TRP A 50 7.69 11.52 -1.74
CA TRP A 50 9.00 10.91 -1.97
C TRP A 50 9.55 10.31 -0.68
N LEU A 51 9.56 8.98 -0.58
CA LEU A 51 10.07 8.25 0.58
C LEU A 51 11.49 7.75 0.31
N PRO A 52 12.44 7.91 1.26
CA PRO A 52 13.77 7.33 1.14
C PRO A 52 13.70 5.82 1.40
N GLU A 53 14.14 5.04 0.42
CA GLU A 53 14.03 3.59 0.40
C GLU A 53 15.35 2.88 0.12
N ARG A 54 15.38 1.58 0.47
CA ARG A 54 16.59 0.76 0.32
C ARG A 54 16.95 0.53 -1.15
N SER A 55 15.99 0.14 -1.98
CA SER A 55 16.18 0.00 -3.43
C SER A 55 14.85 -0.03 -4.17
N VAL A 56 14.80 0.54 -5.37
CA VAL A 56 13.60 0.51 -6.23
C VAL A 56 13.15 -0.93 -6.50
N THR A 57 14.09 -1.85 -6.68
CA THR A 57 13.82 -3.29 -6.94
C THR A 57 13.15 -3.99 -5.77
N ALA A 58 13.51 -3.64 -4.53
CA ALA A 58 12.82 -4.16 -3.35
C ALA A 58 11.39 -3.60 -3.26
N GLU A 59 11.24 -2.32 -3.61
CA GLU A 59 9.99 -1.59 -3.53
C GLU A 59 8.97 -1.95 -4.62
N GLN A 60 9.43 -2.39 -5.79
CA GLN A 60 8.56 -2.93 -6.85
C GLN A 60 7.75 -4.16 -6.40
N LYS A 61 8.20 -4.89 -5.36
CA LYS A 61 7.42 -5.99 -4.76
C LYS A 61 6.13 -5.51 -4.09
N GLY A 62 5.96 -4.20 -3.93
CA GLY A 62 4.78 -3.57 -3.39
C GLY A 62 4.72 -3.55 -1.86
N ARG A 63 3.92 -2.62 -1.34
CA ARG A 63 3.69 -2.38 0.09
C ARG A 63 2.22 -2.54 0.45
N VAL A 64 1.96 -2.80 1.72
CA VAL A 64 0.60 -2.76 2.27
C VAL A 64 0.19 -1.30 2.38
N CYS A 65 -0.96 -0.94 1.80
CA CYS A 65 -1.48 0.41 1.90
C CYS A 65 -1.85 0.75 3.35
N PRO A 66 -1.41 1.89 3.92
CA PRO A 66 -1.78 2.29 5.27
C PRO A 66 -3.26 2.67 5.40
N VAL A 67 -3.90 3.09 4.29
CA VAL A 67 -5.30 3.54 4.26
C VAL A 67 -6.27 2.36 4.19
N CYS A 68 -6.22 1.58 3.11
CA CYS A 68 -7.19 0.50 2.89
C CYS A 68 -6.72 -0.86 3.43
N LYS A 69 -5.43 -1.02 3.76
CA LYS A 69 -4.80 -2.31 4.10
C LYS A 69 -5.06 -3.40 3.03
N GLY A 70 -5.25 -2.94 1.79
CA GLY A 70 -5.63 -3.73 0.62
C GLY A 70 -7.01 -4.39 0.67
N ASN A 71 -7.91 -3.90 1.52
CA ASN A 71 -9.33 -4.25 1.47
C ASN A 71 -10.14 -3.10 0.81
N PRO A 72 -10.82 -3.34 -0.32
CA PRO A 72 -11.67 -2.32 -0.97
C PRO A 72 -12.81 -1.83 -0.07
N ALA A 73 -13.27 -2.64 0.90
CA ALA A 73 -14.31 -2.22 1.85
C ALA A 73 -13.84 -1.14 2.85
N ASN A 74 -12.52 -0.99 3.05
CA ASN A 74 -11.96 0.05 3.92
C ASN A 74 -11.75 1.38 3.19
N VAL A 75 -12.06 1.45 1.90
CA VAL A 75 -11.98 2.70 1.15
C VAL A 75 -13.12 3.58 1.63
N LYS A 76 -12.80 4.58 2.46
CA LYS A 76 -13.73 5.66 2.73
C LYS A 76 -14.00 6.34 1.40
N PRO A 77 -15.26 6.49 0.95
CA PRO A 77 -15.55 7.26 -0.25
C PRO A 77 -15.03 8.66 -0.01
N SER A 78 -13.95 9.02 -0.70
CA SER A 78 -13.45 10.38 -0.69
C SER A 78 -14.55 11.24 -1.30
N SER A 79 -15.16 12.10 -0.50
CA SER A 79 -16.09 13.15 -0.91
C SER A 79 -15.40 14.25 -1.73
N ALA A 80 -14.58 13.85 -2.72
CA ALA A 80 -14.00 14.75 -3.69
C ALA A 80 -14.99 14.85 -4.84
N GLY A 81 -15.81 15.91 -4.79
CA GLY A 81 -16.74 16.26 -5.85
C GLY A 81 -16.05 16.28 -7.20
N PHE A 82 -16.63 15.57 -8.15
CA PHE A 82 -16.41 15.83 -9.57
C PHE A 82 -16.89 17.26 -9.82
N GLY A 83 -15.95 18.20 -9.87
CA GLY A 83 -16.18 19.51 -10.46
C GLY A 83 -16.46 19.30 -11.94
N GLU A 84 -17.76 19.27 -12.26
CA GLU A 84 -18.35 19.33 -13.58
C GLU A 84 -17.71 20.49 -14.35
N ARG A 85 -16.74 20.17 -15.22
CA ARG A 85 -16.16 21.15 -16.13
C ARG A 85 -17.13 21.27 -17.30
N SER A 86 -18.10 22.17 -17.20
CA SER A 86 -18.96 22.56 -18.32
C SER A 86 -18.08 23.04 -19.49
N PRO A 87 -18.28 22.54 -20.72
CA PRO A 87 -17.75 23.21 -21.89
C PRO A 87 -18.58 24.48 -22.16
N ALA A 88 -17.87 25.59 -22.40
CA ALA A 88 -18.41 26.85 -22.90
C ALA A 88 -18.67 26.77 -24.41
#